data_AF-A0A9D8T5E3-F1
#
_entry.id   AF-A0A9D8T5E3-F1
#
_cell.length_a   1.000
_cell.length_b   1.000
_cell.length_c   1.000
_cell.angle_alpha   90.00
_cell.angle_beta   90.00
_cell.angle_gamma   90.00
#
_symmetry.space_group_name_H-M   'P 1'
#
loop_
_entity.id
_entity.type
_entity.pdbx_description
1 polymer ?
#
loop_
_entity_poly.entity_id
_entity_poly.type
_entity_poly.pdbx_seq_one_letter_code
_entity_poly.pdbx_strand_id
1 'polypeptide(L)'
;MVDIETSGDKPGCKVLSLGAFGFDKNGNQVEFYRRFDTKSQIAQGLFDTDSTMTWWNQQGKEAFEEAFGGDTDPIQGIADFKQWVMQNFRTSRFDKFKVWSCGIDFDFPILNRFFEAYGFNGCPWIYWMQCDYRTVKKLFPVIKDAEGNVLKHSAIEDAKAQMRGLRAFYSLTKD
;
A
#
# COMPACT_ATOMS: atom_id res chain seq x y z
N MET A 1 -2.74 -2.38 -6.97
CA MET A 1 -3.27 -1.66 -5.81
C MET A 1 -2.24 -1.80 -4.72
N VAL A 2 -1.89 -0.70 -4.06
CA VAL A 2 -0.95 -0.62 -2.95
C VAL A 2 -1.67 0.07 -1.80
N ASP A 3 -1.44 -0.44 -0.59
CA ASP A 3 -1.97 0.10 0.65
C ASP A 3 -0.92 -0.07 1.75
N ILE A 4 -0.88 0.85 2.71
CA ILE A 4 0.06 0.81 3.84
C ILE A 4 -0.66 1.12 5.15
N GLU A 5 -0.24 0.42 6.20
CA GLU A 5 -0.53 0.84 7.57
C GLU A 5 0.65 1.63 8.14
N THR A 6 0.37 2.66 8.92
CA THR A 6 1.37 3.63 9.38
C THR A 6 1.12 4.07 10.83
N SER A 7 2.17 4.54 11.51
CA SER A 7 2.04 5.16 12.84
C SER A 7 1.95 6.69 12.79
N GLY A 8 1.76 7.26 11.60
CA GLY A 8 1.59 8.70 11.40
C GLY A 8 1.02 9.05 10.04
N ASP A 9 0.68 10.32 9.84
CA ASP A 9 -0.12 10.77 8.70
C ASP A 9 0.67 11.54 7.64
N LYS A 10 2.00 11.57 7.75
CA LYS A 10 2.88 12.38 6.90
C LYS A 10 4.12 11.60 6.48
N PRO A 11 4.74 11.96 5.34
CA PRO A 11 6.01 11.38 4.91
C PRO A 11 7.07 11.43 6.01
N GLY A 12 7.70 10.29 6.26
CA GLY A 12 8.67 10.11 7.34
C GLY A 12 8.08 9.49 8.60
N CYS A 13 6.77 9.26 8.65
CA CYS A 13 6.22 8.36 9.66
C CYS A 13 6.70 6.91 9.44
N LYS A 14 6.58 6.06 10.46
CA LYS A 14 6.88 4.64 10.32
C LYS A 14 5.83 3.95 9.47
N VAL A 15 6.28 3.01 8.65
CA VAL A 15 5.43 2.09 7.89
C VAL A 15 5.34 0.79 8.68
N LEU A 16 4.12 0.45 9.09
CA LEU A 16 3.81 -0.75 9.87
C LEU A 16 3.69 -1.98 8.96
N SER A 17 2.98 -1.83 7.84
CA SER A 17 2.85 -2.88 6.84
C SER A 17 2.70 -2.31 5.43
N LEU A 18 3.03 -3.13 4.43
CA LEU A 18 2.84 -2.84 3.01
C LEU A 18 2.10 -4.01 2.36
N GLY A 19 0.90 -3.74 1.87
CA GLY A 19 0.08 -4.65 1.10
C GLY A 19 0.04 -4.22 -0.37
N ALA A 20 0.13 -5.19 -1.27
CA ALA A 20 -0.15 -4.95 -2.68
C ALA A 20 -0.84 -6.13 -3.34
N PHE A 21 -1.74 -5.80 -4.27
CA PHE A 21 -2.52 -6.78 -5.02
C PHE A 21 -2.66 -6.34 -6.48
N GLY A 22 -2.55 -7.30 -7.40
CA GLY A 22 -2.68 -7.05 -8.83
C GLY A 22 -2.82 -8.31 -9.67
N PHE A 23 -2.72 -8.12 -10.98
CA PHE A 23 -2.76 -9.19 -11.97
C PHE A 23 -1.45 -9.19 -12.76
N ASP A 24 -0.76 -10.32 -12.80
CA ASP A 24 0.47 -10.48 -13.57
C ASP A 24 0.21 -10.36 -15.08
N LYS A 25 1.27 -10.42 -15.88
CA LYS A 25 1.20 -10.40 -17.35
C LYS A 25 0.35 -11.51 -17.98
N ASN A 26 0.09 -12.60 -17.27
CA ASN A 26 -0.73 -13.72 -17.71
C ASN A 26 -2.19 -13.60 -17.21
N GLY A 27 -2.50 -12.56 -16.43
CA GLY A 27 -3.81 -12.36 -15.80
C GLY A 27 -3.99 -13.13 -14.49
N ASN A 28 -2.94 -13.72 -13.92
CA ASN A 28 -3.01 -14.39 -12.63
C ASN A 28 -3.02 -13.36 -11.50
N GLN A 29 -3.81 -13.63 -10.45
CA GLN A 29 -3.78 -12.82 -9.24
C GLN A 29 -2.44 -13.00 -8.53
N VAL A 30 -1.83 -11.90 -8.12
CA VAL A 30 -0.58 -11.88 -7.39
C VAL A 30 -0.68 -10.92 -6.22
N GLU A 31 -0.08 -11.32 -5.10
CA GLU A 31 -0.17 -10.62 -3.82
C GLU A 31 1.22 -10.38 -3.24
N PHE A 32 1.36 -9.30 -2.49
CA PHE A 32 2.52 -9.00 -1.67
C PHE A 32 2.07 -8.47 -0.33
N TYR A 33 2.67 -8.98 0.74
CA TYR A 33 2.42 -8.48 2.09
C TYR A 33 3.69 -8.60 2.95
N ARG A 34 4.03 -7.53 3.65
CA ARG A 34 5.08 -7.51 4.69
C ARG A 34 4.61 -6.65 5.85
N ARG A 35 4.95 -7.09 7.06
CA ARG A 35 4.81 -6.33 8.30
C ARG A 35 6.20 -6.03 8.82
N PHE A 36 6.53 -4.75 8.90
CA PHE A 36 7.88 -4.30 9.15
C PHE A 36 8.20 -4.24 10.64
N ASP A 37 9.45 -4.52 10.99
CA ASP A 37 9.97 -4.13 12.29
C ASP A 37 9.96 -2.61 12.41
N THR A 38 9.20 -2.11 13.39
CA THR A 38 9.03 -0.67 13.64
C THR A 38 10.11 -0.11 14.55
N LYS A 39 10.87 -0.97 15.25
CA LYS A 39 11.92 -0.52 16.17
C LYS A 39 13.14 -0.04 15.41
N SER A 40 13.57 -0.78 14.39
CA SER A 40 14.69 -0.38 13.52
C SER A 40 14.44 0.93 12.75
N GLN A 41 13.17 1.27 12.50
CA GLN A 41 12.77 2.50 11.80
C GLN A 41 13.13 3.78 12.55
N ILE A 42 13.21 3.73 13.88
CA ILE A 42 13.63 4.87 14.70
C ILE A 42 15.08 5.26 14.37
N ALA A 43 15.96 4.28 14.14
CA ALA A 43 17.35 4.54 13.79
C ALA A 43 17.52 5.23 12.43
N GLN A 44 16.50 5.14 11.55
CA GLN A 44 16.45 5.85 10.27
C GLN A 44 15.75 7.22 10.36
N GLY A 45 15.42 7.68 11.57
CA GLY A 45 14.76 8.97 11.81
C GLY A 45 13.27 8.98 11.44
N LEU A 46 12.64 7.80 11.34
CA LEU A 46 11.20 7.69 11.12
C LEU A 46 10.44 7.85 12.45
N PHE A 47 9.29 8.50 12.41
CA PHE A 47 8.57 8.94 13.61
C PHE A 47 7.14 8.38 13.72
N ASP A 48 6.59 8.45 14.93
CA ASP A 48 5.16 8.26 15.19
C ASP A 48 4.48 9.62 15.35
N THR A 49 3.17 9.70 15.13
CA THR A 49 2.38 10.88 15.51
C THR A 49 1.41 10.52 16.63
N ASP A 50 1.28 11.40 17.63
CA ASP A 50 0.46 11.17 18.81
C ASP A 50 -1.00 10.89 18.46
N SER A 51 -1.55 11.57 17.46
CA SER A 51 -2.92 11.36 17.00
C SER A 51 -3.13 9.97 16.42
N THR A 52 -2.21 9.48 15.60
CA THR A 52 -2.30 8.15 14.99
C THR A 52 -2.06 7.05 16.02
N MET A 53 -1.11 7.22 16.94
CA MET A 53 -0.91 6.28 18.05
C MET A 53 -2.13 6.22 18.98
N THR A 54 -2.73 7.37 19.29
CA THR A 54 -3.99 7.44 20.05
C THR A 54 -5.10 6.69 19.34
N TRP A 55 -5.23 6.87 18.02
CA TRP A 55 -6.22 6.16 17.21
C TRP A 55 -5.98 4.64 17.19
N TRP A 56 -4.73 4.18 17.07
CA TRP A 56 -4.38 2.75 17.14
C TRP A 56 -4.75 2.12 18.47
N ASN A 57 -4.51 2.82 19.58
CA ASN A 57 -4.89 2.36 20.92
C ASN A 57 -6.42 2.19 21.09
N GLN A 58 -7.22 2.81 20.22
CA GLN A 58 -8.68 2.68 20.22
C GLN A 58 -9.18 1.50 19.36
N GLN A 59 -8.34 0.87 18.53
CA GLN A 59 -8.75 -0.23 17.64
C GLN A 59 -8.86 -1.59 18.34
N GLY A 60 -8.40 -1.68 19.60
CA GLY A 60 -8.35 -2.91 20.37
C GLY A 60 -7.01 -3.63 20.27
N LYS A 61 -6.78 -4.56 21.21
CA LYS A 61 -5.48 -5.20 21.41
C LYS A 61 -5.01 -6.00 20.19
N GLU A 62 -5.90 -6.81 19.60
CA GLU A 62 -5.56 -7.67 18.46
C GLU A 62 -5.16 -6.84 17.23
N ALA A 63 -5.89 -5.78 16.91
CA ALA A 63 -5.57 -4.87 15.81
C ALA A 63 -4.23 -4.14 16.04
N PHE A 64 -3.97 -3.73 17.28
CA PHE A 64 -2.69 -3.12 17.64
C PHE A 64 -1.53 -4.11 17.50
N GLU A 65 -1.68 -5.35 17.99
CA GLU A 65 -0.66 -6.39 17.88
C GLU A 65 -0.43 -6.79 16.41
N GLU A 66 -1.48 -6.83 15.59
CA GLU A 66 -1.35 -7.03 14.14
C GLU A 66 -0.58 -5.88 13.50
N ALA A 67 -0.89 -4.63 13.82
CA ALA A 67 -0.22 -3.47 13.23
C ALA A 67 1.25 -3.35 13.67
N PHE A 68 1.56 -3.55 14.96
CA PHE A 68 2.89 -3.28 15.52
C PHE A 68 3.77 -4.52 15.73
N GLY A 69 3.25 -5.73 15.55
CA GLY A 69 3.98 -6.98 15.73
C GLY A 69 4.80 -7.46 14.52
N GLY A 70 5.03 -6.60 13.52
CA GLY A 70 5.85 -6.93 12.36
C GLY A 70 7.32 -7.18 12.72
N ASP A 71 7.95 -8.12 12.02
CA ASP A 71 9.33 -8.54 12.23
C ASP A 71 10.19 -8.49 10.96
N THR A 72 9.60 -8.11 9.82
CA THR A 72 10.33 -8.00 8.56
C THR A 72 11.32 -6.84 8.64
N ASP A 73 12.60 -7.13 8.46
CA ASP A 73 13.61 -6.09 8.27
C ASP A 73 13.22 -5.18 7.10
N PRO A 74 13.16 -3.85 7.28
CA PRO A 74 12.75 -2.92 6.23
C PRO A 74 13.58 -3.00 4.95
N ILE A 75 14.89 -3.22 5.03
CA ILE A 75 15.74 -3.34 3.83
C ILE A 75 15.30 -4.58 3.03
N GLN A 76 15.14 -5.71 3.70
CA GLN A 76 14.67 -6.95 3.07
C GLN A 76 13.27 -6.78 2.47
N GLY A 77 12.32 -6.23 3.23
CA GLY A 77 10.94 -6.10 2.74
C GLY A 77 10.80 -5.11 1.58
N ILE A 78 11.60 -4.03 1.55
CA ILE A 78 11.65 -3.11 0.39
C ILE A 78 12.25 -3.83 -0.82
N ALA A 79 13.35 -4.58 -0.64
CA ALA A 79 13.98 -5.34 -1.72
C ALA A 79 13.02 -6.37 -2.31
N ASP A 80 12.34 -7.15 -1.46
CA ASP A 80 11.33 -8.12 -1.84
C ASP A 80 10.20 -7.47 -2.64
N PHE A 81 9.71 -6.31 -2.18
CA PHE A 81 8.63 -5.59 -2.87
C PHE A 81 9.06 -5.14 -4.26
N LYS A 82 10.25 -4.55 -4.38
CA LYS A 82 10.80 -4.12 -5.67
C LYS A 82 10.96 -5.31 -6.60
N GLN A 83 11.50 -6.43 -6.12
CA GLN A 83 11.63 -7.65 -6.90
C GLN A 83 10.27 -8.21 -7.34
N TRP A 84 9.28 -8.22 -6.45
CA TRP A 84 7.93 -8.66 -6.76
C TRP A 84 7.29 -7.79 -7.85
N VAL A 85 7.44 -6.47 -7.79
CA VAL A 85 6.94 -5.57 -8.86
C VAL A 85 7.64 -5.85 -10.20
N MET A 86 8.97 -6.02 -10.16
CA MET A 86 9.79 -6.33 -11.34
C MET A 86 9.35 -7.61 -12.04
N GLN A 87 9.12 -8.68 -11.27
CA GLN A 87 8.81 -10.01 -11.80
C GLN A 87 7.40 -10.10 -12.40
N ASN A 88 6.43 -9.41 -11.77
CA ASN A 88 5.02 -9.58 -12.11
C ASN A 88 4.50 -8.57 -13.14
N PHE A 89 5.00 -7.33 -13.14
CA PHE A 89 4.36 -6.24 -13.89
C PHE A 89 5.26 -5.49 -14.86
N ARG A 90 6.59 -5.55 -14.70
CA ARG A 90 7.46 -4.82 -15.61
C ARG A 90 7.45 -5.46 -16.99
N THR A 91 7.01 -4.68 -17.97
CA THR A 91 7.05 -5.04 -19.39
C THR A 91 7.99 -4.10 -20.13
N SER A 92 8.42 -4.48 -21.34
CA SER A 92 9.20 -3.61 -22.22
C SER A 92 8.46 -2.32 -22.62
N ARG A 93 7.15 -2.25 -22.38
CA ARG A 93 6.31 -1.07 -22.60
C ARG A 93 5.93 -0.45 -21.25
N PHE A 94 6.68 0.57 -20.86
CA PHE A 94 6.47 1.30 -19.59
C PHE A 94 5.10 2.00 -19.49
N ASP A 95 4.34 2.12 -20.58
CA ASP A 95 3.09 2.89 -20.68
C ASP A 95 1.85 2.18 -20.10
N LYS A 96 1.86 0.86 -19.96
CA LYS A 96 0.67 0.08 -19.52
C LYS A 96 0.60 -0.19 -18.02
N PHE A 97 1.69 -0.02 -17.27
CA PHE A 97 1.68 -0.29 -15.83
C PHE A 97 1.15 0.92 -15.05
N LYS A 98 0.04 0.73 -14.33
CA LYS A 98 -0.54 1.72 -13.42
C LYS A 98 -0.51 1.20 -12.00
N VAL A 99 -0.06 2.04 -11.08
CA VAL A 99 -0.04 1.75 -9.65
C VAL A 99 -1.13 2.59 -9.00
N TRP A 100 -2.04 1.90 -8.33
CA TRP A 100 -3.19 2.50 -7.67
C TRP A 100 -3.00 2.47 -6.16
N SER A 101 -3.43 3.52 -5.48
CA SER A 101 -3.65 3.53 -4.03
C SER A 101 -4.98 4.22 -3.69
N CYS A 102 -5.48 4.06 -2.47
CA CYS A 102 -6.69 4.75 -2.00
C CYS A 102 -6.35 6.04 -1.26
N GLY A 103 -5.52 6.88 -1.88
CA GLY A 103 -5.02 8.12 -1.34
C GLY A 103 -3.65 8.46 -1.90
N ILE A 104 -3.62 8.96 -3.13
CA ILE A 104 -2.37 9.24 -3.85
C ILE A 104 -1.43 10.20 -3.09
N ASP A 105 -2.00 11.06 -2.26
CA ASP A 105 -1.31 12.05 -1.41
C ASP A 105 -0.83 11.47 -0.06
N PHE A 106 -1.25 10.25 0.28
CA PHE A 106 -0.92 9.57 1.52
C PHE A 106 0.10 8.45 1.29
N ASP A 107 -0.28 7.40 0.56
CA ASP A 107 0.52 6.17 0.45
C ASP A 107 1.84 6.41 -0.27
N PHE A 108 1.81 7.08 -1.44
CA PHE A 108 3.01 7.23 -2.27
C PHE A 108 4.08 8.13 -1.64
N PRO A 109 3.75 9.31 -1.08
CA PRO A 109 4.76 10.14 -0.41
C PRO A 109 5.38 9.45 0.80
N ILE A 110 4.59 8.71 1.59
CA ILE A 110 5.10 7.94 2.74
C ILE A 110 6.02 6.81 2.27
N LEU A 111 5.62 6.03 1.27
CA LEU A 111 6.46 4.96 0.71
C LEU A 111 7.76 5.48 0.10
N ASN A 112 7.73 6.60 -0.63
CA ASN A 112 8.94 7.21 -1.17
C ASN A 112 9.92 7.56 -0.04
N ARG A 113 9.44 8.25 1.01
CA ARG A 113 10.29 8.64 2.13
C ARG A 113 10.80 7.43 2.92
N PHE A 114 9.98 6.40 3.11
CA PHE A 114 10.37 5.14 3.72
C PHE A 114 11.50 4.45 2.94
N PHE A 115 11.39 4.40 1.61
CA PHE A 115 12.39 3.75 0.76
C PHE A 115 13.72 4.52 0.79
N GLU A 116 13.65 5.86 0.71
CA GLU A 116 14.82 6.74 0.84
C GLU A 116 15.51 6.60 2.19
N ALA A 117 14.75 6.48 3.29
CA ALA A 117 15.30 6.29 4.64
C ALA A 117 16.17 5.02 4.74
N TYR A 118 15.92 4.02 3.90
CA TYR A 118 16.72 2.79 3.82
C TYR A 118 17.66 2.73 2.60
N GLY A 119 17.94 3.88 1.98
CA GLY A 119 18.94 3.99 0.91
C GLY A 119 18.50 3.46 -0.46
N PHE A 120 17.20 3.25 -0.68
CA PHE A 120 16.69 2.86 -1.99
C PHE A 120 16.39 4.09 -2.86
N ASN A 121 16.81 4.05 -4.13
CA ASN A 121 16.51 5.07 -5.13
C ASN A 121 15.03 4.99 -5.58
N GLY A 122 14.12 5.40 -4.70
CA GLY A 122 12.68 5.51 -4.96
C GLY A 122 11.93 4.19 -5.13
N CYS A 123 10.60 4.30 -5.27
CA CYS A 123 9.70 3.19 -5.53
C CYS A 123 9.89 2.57 -6.93
N PRO A 124 9.41 1.34 -7.19
CA PRO A 124 9.58 0.65 -8.48
C PRO A 124 8.66 1.19 -9.62
N TRP A 125 8.16 2.41 -9.48
CA TRP A 125 7.34 3.14 -10.45
C TRP A 125 7.78 4.60 -10.53
N ILE A 126 7.35 5.27 -11.60
CA ILE A 126 7.60 6.70 -11.85
C ILE A 126 6.31 7.51 -11.70
N TYR A 127 6.43 8.83 -11.55
CA TYR A 127 5.33 9.69 -11.09
C TYR A 127 4.06 9.61 -11.94
N TRP A 128 4.14 9.42 -13.25
CA TRP A 128 2.97 9.35 -14.15
C TRP A 128 2.26 7.98 -14.18
N MET A 129 2.79 6.98 -13.45
CA MET A 129 2.15 5.67 -13.29
C MET A 129 1.14 5.64 -12.14
N GLN A 130 1.16 6.64 -11.25
CA GLN A 130 0.34 6.69 -10.05
C GLN A 130 -1.10 7.08 -10.38
N CYS A 131 -2.05 6.41 -9.74
CA CYS A 131 -3.48 6.66 -9.90
C CYS A 131 -4.19 6.64 -8.54
N ASP A 132 -5.18 7.51 -8.38
CA ASP A 132 -5.95 7.63 -7.14
C ASP A 132 -7.30 6.91 -7.23
N TYR A 133 -7.42 5.82 -6.49
CA TYR A 133 -8.69 5.09 -6.39
C TYR A 133 -9.71 5.85 -5.55
N ARG A 134 -9.29 6.71 -4.61
CA ARG A 134 -10.21 7.54 -3.81
C ARG A 134 -11.03 8.47 -4.70
N THR A 135 -10.42 9.03 -5.73
CA THR A 135 -11.11 9.82 -6.76
C THR A 135 -12.17 8.99 -7.49
N VAL A 136 -11.83 7.78 -7.94
CA VAL A 136 -12.80 6.87 -8.60
C VAL A 136 -14.00 6.59 -7.69
N LYS A 137 -13.77 6.29 -6.41
CA LYS A 137 -14.85 6.06 -5.42
C LYS A 137 -15.76 7.24 -5.19
N LYS A 138 -15.21 8.46 -5.23
CA LYS A 138 -16.00 9.68 -5.06
C LYS A 138 -16.87 9.95 -6.29
N LEU A 139 -16.34 9.69 -7.49
CA LEU A 139 -17.06 9.90 -8.74
C LEU A 139 -18.09 8.81 -9.03
N PHE A 140 -17.83 7.57 -8.61
CA PHE A 140 -18.71 6.42 -8.83
C PHE A 140 -19.03 5.71 -7.51
N PRO A 141 -19.92 6.27 -6.66
CA PRO A 141 -20.20 5.72 -5.33
C PRO A 141 -20.67 4.26 -5.33
N VAL A 142 -21.32 3.83 -6.43
CA VAL A 142 -21.80 2.45 -6.64
C VAL A 142 -20.68 1.39 -6.53
N ILE A 143 -19.42 1.76 -6.72
CA ILE A 143 -18.30 0.81 -6.67
C ILE A 143 -17.90 0.44 -5.24
N LYS A 144 -18.34 1.21 -4.23
CA LYS A 144 -18.05 0.91 -2.82
C LYS A 144 -18.64 -0.42 -2.39
N ASP A 145 -19.85 -0.73 -2.86
CA ASP A 145 -20.55 -1.97 -2.52
C ASP A 145 -19.80 -3.21 -3.05
N ALA A 146 -18.96 -3.05 -4.08
CA ALA A 146 -18.17 -4.10 -4.67
C ALA A 146 -16.83 -4.39 -3.94
N GLU A 147 -16.44 -3.57 -2.96
CA GLU A 147 -15.17 -3.76 -2.25
C GLU A 147 -15.19 -5.02 -1.36
N GLY A 148 -16.31 -5.27 -0.67
CA GLY A 148 -16.49 -6.45 0.19
C GLY A 148 -15.33 -6.64 1.18
N ASN A 149 -14.95 -5.59 1.92
CA ASN A 149 -13.81 -5.64 2.83
C ASN A 149 -14.14 -6.51 4.07
N VAL A 150 -13.28 -7.48 4.36
CA VAL A 150 -13.54 -8.53 5.36
C VAL A 150 -12.74 -8.33 6.64
N LEU A 151 -11.54 -7.72 6.54
CA LEU A 151 -10.66 -7.48 7.68
C LEU A 151 -10.14 -6.04 7.64
N LYS A 152 -10.57 -5.22 8.59
CA LYS A 152 -10.10 -3.84 8.72
C LYS A 152 -8.64 -3.82 9.19
N HIS A 153 -7.87 -2.84 8.75
CA HIS A 153 -6.52 -2.55 9.22
C HIS A 153 -5.48 -3.60 8.81
N SER A 154 -5.71 -4.22 7.65
CA SER A 154 -4.79 -5.15 7.03
C SER A 154 -4.53 -4.65 5.63
N ALA A 155 -3.33 -4.11 5.41
CA ALA A 155 -2.97 -3.49 4.14
C ALA A 155 -3.21 -4.40 2.92
N ILE A 156 -3.00 -5.72 3.05
CA ILE A 156 -3.27 -6.65 1.95
C ILE A 156 -4.77 -6.85 1.68
N GLU A 157 -5.59 -6.98 2.72
CA GLU A 157 -7.04 -7.15 2.56
C GLU A 157 -7.69 -5.85 2.06
N ASP A 158 -7.19 -4.69 2.51
CA ASP A 158 -7.56 -3.39 1.98
C ASP A 158 -7.17 -3.25 0.50
N ALA A 159 -5.94 -3.62 0.11
CA ALA A 159 -5.51 -3.61 -1.29
C ALA A 159 -6.37 -4.53 -2.19
N LYS A 160 -6.78 -5.70 -1.69
CA LYS A 160 -7.70 -6.63 -2.39
C LYS A 160 -9.08 -6.03 -2.55
N ALA A 161 -9.65 -5.49 -1.47
CA ALA A 161 -10.98 -4.87 -1.48
C ALA A 161 -11.04 -3.69 -2.45
N GLN A 162 -10.04 -2.81 -2.38
CA GLN A 162 -9.92 -1.67 -3.29
C GLN A 162 -9.73 -2.13 -4.75
N MET A 163 -8.96 -3.20 -5.02
CA MET A 163 -8.85 -3.75 -6.37
C MET A 163 -10.18 -4.32 -6.89
N ARG A 164 -10.98 -4.98 -6.04
CA ARG A 164 -12.32 -5.46 -6.44
C ARG A 164 -13.21 -4.31 -6.88
N GLY A 165 -13.27 -3.23 -6.10
CA GLY A 165 -14.02 -2.03 -6.47
C GLY A 165 -13.48 -1.37 -7.75
N LEU A 166 -12.15 -1.28 -7.93
CA LEU A 166 -11.55 -0.78 -9.17
C LEU A 166 -11.90 -1.65 -10.40
N ARG A 167 -11.94 -2.98 -10.25
CA ARG A 167 -12.38 -3.87 -11.34
C ARG A 167 -13.85 -3.68 -11.68
N ALA A 168 -14.70 -3.46 -10.68
CA ALA A 168 -16.10 -3.13 -10.91
C ALA A 168 -16.22 -1.81 -11.71
N PHE A 169 -15.45 -0.78 -11.35
CA PHE A 169 -15.36 0.44 -12.13
C PHE A 169 -14.97 0.19 -13.61
N TYR A 170 -13.93 -0.61 -13.85
CA TYR A 170 -13.55 -0.95 -15.23
C TYR A 170 -14.62 -1.75 -15.99
N SER A 171 -15.46 -2.53 -15.31
CA SER A 171 -16.59 -3.20 -15.98
C SER A 171 -17.72 -2.26 -16.37
N LEU A 172 -17.86 -1.12 -15.68
CA LEU A 172 -18.88 -0.10 -15.98
C LEU A 172 -18.46 0.85 -17.11
N THR A 173 -17.17 0.91 -17.42
CA THR A 173 -16.58 1.90 -18.35
C THR A 173 -15.99 1.27 -19.61
N LYS A 174 -16.23 -0.02 -19.83
CA LYS A 174 -15.93 -0.68 -21.09
C LYS A 174 -17.01 -0.32 -22.12
N ASP A 175 -16.68 0.64 -22.98
CA ASP A 175 -17.16 0.69 -24.37
C ASP A 175 -16.23 -0.14 -25.27
#